data_AF-A0A7W1JI77-F1
#
_entry.id   AF-A0A7W1JI77-F1
#
_cell.length_a   1.000
_cell.length_b   1.000
_cell.length_c   1.000
_cell.angle_alpha   90.00
_cell.angle_beta   90.00
_cell.angle_gamma   90.00
#
_symmetry.space_group_name_H-M   'P 1'
#
loop_
_entity.id
_entity.type
_entity.pdbx_description
1 polymer ?
#
loop_
_entity_poly.entity_id
_entity_poly.type
_entity_poly.pdbx_seq_one_letter_code
_entity_poly.pdbx_strand_id
1 'polypeptide(L)'
;MSFRARLTLVAAAAVALAIVVASFVVYFVVRGQLLRSVDDALRTRQVEILNEPREGLFLAPGPDFGVQGYVQLLTPSRCIARGGEPCLIPVTEGARGVAQGQKREYFSEVSVSHTPLRVLTFPYVSGTAVQVARPLTEVDRSLSRIRWYLILIAAGGIAVAAG
;
A
#
# COMPACT_ATOMS: atom_id res chain seq x y z
N MET A 1 -7.05 38.92 34.41
CA MET A 1 -7.13 38.53 32.99
C MET A 1 -7.78 39.67 32.21
N SER A 2 -7.04 40.34 31.33
CA SER A 2 -7.58 41.43 30.50
C SER A 2 -8.39 40.84 29.33
N PHE A 3 -9.40 41.57 28.84
CA PHE A 3 -10.23 41.16 27.70
C PHE A 3 -9.38 40.81 26.45
N ARG A 4 -8.27 41.52 26.27
CA ARG A 4 -7.28 41.27 25.22
C ARG A 4 -6.67 39.87 25.29
N ALA A 5 -6.33 39.37 26.49
CA ALA A 5 -5.76 38.05 26.67
C ALA A 5 -6.75 36.89 26.37
N ARG A 6 -8.05 37.11 26.65
CA ARG A 6 -9.08 36.11 26.28
C ARG A 6 -9.27 36.04 24.78
N LEU A 7 -9.29 37.18 24.10
CA LEU A 7 -9.47 37.24 22.65
C LEU A 7 -8.30 36.59 21.90
N THR A 8 -7.06 36.86 22.33
CA THR A 8 -5.87 36.24 21.73
C THR A 8 -5.84 34.73 21.95
N LEU A 9 -6.20 34.26 23.15
CA LEU A 9 -6.21 32.83 23.46
C LEU A 9 -7.26 32.06 22.64
N VAL A 10 -8.44 32.64 22.42
CA VAL A 10 -9.47 32.04 21.56
C VAL A 10 -9.03 32.00 20.11
N ALA A 11 -8.43 33.08 19.59
CA ALA A 11 -7.91 33.12 18.22
C ALA A 11 -6.78 32.09 18.02
N ALA A 12 -5.83 32.01 18.95
CA ALA A 12 -4.74 31.04 18.91
C ALA A 12 -5.26 29.60 18.94
N ALA A 13 -6.24 29.30 19.81
CA ALA A 13 -6.87 27.99 19.88
C ALA A 13 -7.59 27.62 18.57
N ALA A 14 -8.29 28.58 17.96
CA ALA A 14 -8.97 28.37 16.68
C ALA A 14 -7.99 28.07 15.54
N VAL A 15 -6.89 28.82 15.45
CA VAL A 15 -5.83 28.59 14.45
C VAL A 15 -5.14 27.25 14.67
N ALA A 16 -4.79 26.91 15.92
CA ALA A 16 -4.20 25.63 16.28
C ALA A 16 -5.11 24.46 15.84
N LEU A 17 -6.40 24.55 16.14
CA LEU A 17 -7.38 23.54 15.74
C LEU A 17 -7.47 23.41 14.21
N ALA A 18 -7.52 24.53 13.49
CA ALA A 18 -7.55 24.55 12.03
C ALA A 18 -6.33 23.85 11.43
N ILE A 19 -5.13 24.10 11.96
CA ILE A 19 -3.88 23.47 11.49
C ILE A 19 -3.89 21.96 11.75
N VAL A 20 -4.38 21.52 12.91
CA VAL A 20 -4.49 20.09 13.24
C VAL A 20 -5.44 19.40 12.26
N VAL A 21 -6.62 19.98 12.01
CA VAL A 21 -7.61 19.42 11.07
C VAL A 21 -7.04 19.38 9.65
N ALA A 22 -6.42 20.47 9.18
CA ALA A 22 -5.81 20.52 7.86
C ALA A 22 -4.70 19.46 7.71
N SER A 23 -3.85 19.31 8.72
CA SER A 23 -2.78 18.30 8.72
C SER A 23 -3.33 16.88 8.64
N PHE A 24 -4.40 16.59 9.38
CA PHE A 24 -5.09 15.31 9.33
C PHE A 24 -5.61 15.03 7.92
N VAL A 25 -6.33 15.97 7.30
CA VAL A 25 -6.85 15.84 5.94
C VAL A 25 -5.71 15.56 4.93
N VAL A 26 -4.63 16.35 4.99
CA VAL A 26 -3.47 16.19 4.09
C VAL A 26 -2.86 14.78 4.24
N TYR A 27 -2.68 14.30 5.47
CA TYR A 27 -2.14 12.96 5.71
C TYR A 27 -2.98 11.86 5.03
N PHE A 28 -4.31 11.90 5.20
CA PHE A 28 -5.19 10.89 4.59
C PHE A 28 -5.23 10.98 3.07
N VAL A 29 -5.22 12.20 2.51
CA VAL A 29 -5.17 12.40 1.06
C VAL A 29 -3.88 11.80 0.49
N VAL A 30 -2.73 12.11 1.07
CA VAL A 30 -1.44 11.61 0.55
C VAL A 30 -1.30 10.10 0.77
N ARG A 31 -1.74 9.56 1.91
CA ARG A 31 -1.81 8.10 2.13
C ARG A 31 -2.64 7.41 1.06
N GLY A 32 -3.82 7.95 0.76
CA GLY A 32 -4.67 7.42 -0.29
C GLY A 32 -4.04 7.53 -1.69
N GLN A 33 -3.27 8.58 -1.98
CA GLN A 33 -2.54 8.72 -3.25
C GLN A 33 -1.41 7.70 -3.39
N LEU A 34 -0.61 7.50 -2.34
CA LEU A 34 0.49 6.54 -2.37
C LEU A 34 -0.01 5.10 -2.51
N LEU A 35 -1.06 4.71 -1.79
CA LEU A 35 -1.66 3.39 -1.95
C LEU A 35 -2.24 3.17 -3.35
N ARG A 36 -2.93 4.17 -3.90
CA ARG A 36 -3.43 4.12 -5.29
C ARG A 36 -2.30 3.92 -6.29
N SER A 37 -1.17 4.60 -6.13
CA SER A 37 -0.01 4.43 -7.02
C SER A 37 0.55 3.00 -7.02
N VAL A 38 0.48 2.31 -5.87
CA VAL A 38 0.88 0.91 -5.77
C VAL A 38 -0.14 0.01 -6.45
N ASP A 39 -1.42 0.25 -6.21
CA ASP A 39 -2.51 -0.51 -6.85
C ASP A 39 -2.50 -0.34 -8.38
N ASP A 40 -2.23 0.87 -8.89
CA ASP A 40 -2.10 1.16 -10.32
C ASP A 40 -0.89 0.43 -10.93
N ALA A 41 0.26 0.42 -10.23
CA ALA A 41 1.43 -0.33 -10.67
C ALA A 41 1.16 -1.85 -10.73
N LEU A 42 0.43 -2.39 -9.74
CA LEU A 42 0.03 -3.79 -9.73
C LEU A 42 -0.94 -4.11 -10.90
N ARG A 43 -1.87 -3.21 -11.21
CA ARG A 43 -2.76 -3.36 -12.39
C ARG A 43 -1.99 -3.33 -13.70
N THR A 44 -1.06 -2.40 -13.86
CA THR A 44 -0.19 -2.36 -15.04
C THR A 44 0.58 -3.67 -15.19
N ARG A 45 1.13 -4.19 -14.09
CA ARG A 45 1.84 -5.46 -14.08
C ARG A 45 0.95 -6.65 -14.40
N GLN A 46 -0.30 -6.65 -13.95
CA GLN A 46 -1.30 -7.64 -14.35
C GLN A 46 -1.52 -7.64 -15.87
N VAL A 47 -1.71 -6.47 -16.47
CA VAL A 47 -1.90 -6.36 -17.93
C VAL A 47 -0.68 -6.85 -18.69
N GLU A 48 0.52 -6.54 -18.22
CA GLU A 48 1.77 -7.04 -18.78
C GLU A 48 1.85 -8.57 -18.70
N ILE A 49 1.57 -9.16 -17.53
CA ILE A 49 1.54 -10.62 -17.31
C ILE A 49 0.51 -11.33 -18.20
N LEU A 50 -0.66 -10.71 -18.41
CA LEU A 50 -1.70 -11.25 -19.27
C LEU A 50 -1.33 -11.22 -20.76
N ASN A 51 -0.45 -10.30 -21.15
CA ASN A 51 0.02 -10.14 -22.53
C ASN A 51 1.37 -10.84 -22.79
N GLU A 52 2.13 -11.19 -21.75
CA GLU A 52 3.39 -11.91 -21.88
C GLU A 52 3.19 -13.38 -22.31
N PRO A 53 4.05 -13.93 -23.19
CA PRO A 53 4.11 -15.35 -23.45
C PRO A 53 4.33 -16.15 -22.17
N ARG A 54 3.59 -17.25 -21.99
CA ARG A 54 3.55 -18.07 -20.77
C ARG A 54 4.94 -18.52 -20.26
N GLU A 55 5.91 -18.65 -21.16
CA GLU A 55 7.28 -19.08 -20.84
C GLU A 55 8.05 -18.03 -20.02
N GLY A 56 7.80 -16.73 -20.26
CA GLY A 56 8.49 -15.63 -19.56
C GLY A 56 8.18 -15.54 -18.06
N LEU A 57 6.98 -15.99 -17.66
CA LEU A 57 6.54 -15.93 -16.27
C LEU A 57 7.29 -16.87 -15.33
N PHE A 58 7.96 -17.91 -15.84
CA PHE A 58 8.64 -18.91 -15.03
C PHE A 58 10.17 -18.82 -15.08
N LEU A 59 10.74 -18.04 -16.02
CA LEU A 59 12.16 -18.03 -16.35
C LEU A 59 12.98 -16.86 -15.75
N ALA A 60 12.35 -15.85 -15.16
CA ALA A 60 13.07 -14.68 -14.61
C ALA A 60 13.59 -14.87 -13.16
N PRO A 61 14.66 -14.16 -12.73
CA PRO A 61 15.39 -14.51 -11.50
C PRO A 61 14.67 -14.11 -10.20
N GLY A 62 14.71 -15.01 -9.21
CA GLY A 62 14.87 -14.79 -7.75
C GLY A 62 13.73 -14.19 -6.89
N PRO A 63 13.67 -14.49 -5.58
CA PRO A 63 12.59 -14.15 -4.63
C PRO A 63 12.66 -12.73 -4.08
N ASP A 64 13.34 -11.81 -4.75
CA ASP A 64 13.38 -10.45 -4.24
C ASP A 64 12.02 -9.78 -4.47
N PHE A 65 11.48 -9.19 -3.40
CA PHE A 65 10.38 -8.24 -3.50
C PHE A 65 10.84 -6.92 -4.16
N GLY A 66 11.76 -6.98 -5.12
CA GLY A 66 12.39 -5.86 -5.78
C GLY A 66 11.42 -5.05 -6.62
N VAL A 67 11.96 -4.19 -7.49
CA VAL A 67 11.21 -3.16 -8.22
C VAL A 67 10.04 -3.75 -9.06
N GLN A 68 10.21 -4.98 -9.55
CA GLN A 68 9.24 -5.70 -10.38
C GLN A 68 8.14 -6.44 -9.57
N GLY A 69 8.29 -6.50 -8.24
CA GLY A 69 7.41 -7.26 -7.35
C GLY A 69 7.66 -8.78 -7.39
N TYR A 70 7.04 -9.49 -6.43
CA TYR A 70 7.09 -10.94 -6.33
C TYR A 70 5.85 -11.55 -6.98
N VAL A 71 6.03 -12.56 -7.84
CA VAL A 71 4.94 -13.22 -8.57
C VAL A 71 4.89 -14.70 -8.17
N GLN A 72 3.70 -15.17 -7.78
CA GLN A 72 3.43 -16.60 -7.60
C GLN A 72 2.15 -17.01 -8.29
N LEU A 73 2.10 -18.24 -8.78
CA LEU A 73 0.89 -18.86 -9.29
C LEU A 73 0.21 -19.69 -8.22
N LEU A 74 -1.10 -19.74 -8.30
CA LEU A 74 -1.95 -20.48 -7.39
C LEU A 74 -2.93 -21.32 -8.19
N THR A 75 -2.95 -22.62 -7.87
CA THR A 75 -4.03 -23.53 -8.25
C THR A 75 -4.90 -23.82 -7.03
N PRO A 76 -6.11 -24.40 -7.20
CA PRO A 76 -6.98 -24.74 -6.07
C PRO A 76 -6.33 -25.61 -5.00
N SER A 77 -5.35 -26.44 -5.37
CA SER A 77 -4.70 -27.41 -4.48
C SER A 77 -3.29 -27.02 -4.04
N ARG A 78 -2.53 -26.28 -4.87
CA ARG A 78 -1.13 -25.93 -4.60
C ARG A 78 -0.77 -24.54 -5.08
N CYS A 79 0.19 -23.92 -4.42
CA CYS A 79 0.89 -22.77 -4.94
C CYS A 79 2.14 -23.21 -5.71
N ILE A 80 2.56 -22.38 -6.65
CA ILE A 80 3.74 -22.57 -7.49
C ILE A 80 4.45 -21.22 -7.54
N ALA A 81 5.54 -21.09 -6.81
CA ALA A 81 6.42 -19.93 -6.94
C ALA A 81 7.36 -20.11 -8.13
N ARG A 82 7.90 -18.99 -8.63
CA ARG A 82 8.92 -19.00 -9.67
C ARG A 82 10.19 -19.73 -9.18
N GLY A 83 10.87 -20.45 -10.06
CA GLY A 83 12.12 -21.16 -9.70
C GLY A 83 11.97 -22.40 -8.80
N GLY A 84 10.73 -22.83 -8.46
CA GLY A 84 10.50 -23.97 -7.55
C GLY A 84 10.71 -23.64 -6.07
N GLU A 85 10.80 -22.35 -5.75
CA GLU A 85 10.98 -21.84 -4.39
C GLU A 85 9.72 -22.04 -3.53
N PRO A 86 9.84 -21.94 -2.19
CA PRO A 86 8.66 -21.91 -1.32
C PRO A 86 7.81 -20.67 -1.60
N CYS A 87 6.49 -20.86 -1.59
CA CYS A 87 5.55 -19.75 -1.74
C CYS A 87 5.61 -18.84 -0.51
N LEU A 88 5.96 -17.58 -0.73
CA LEU A 88 6.12 -16.61 0.35
C LEU A 88 4.79 -15.94 0.73
N ILE A 89 3.88 -15.76 -0.23
CA ILE A 89 2.58 -15.12 0.04
C ILE A 89 1.59 -16.22 0.48
N PRO A 90 0.95 -16.06 1.65
CA PRO A 90 -0.08 -16.96 2.14
C PRO A 90 -1.23 -17.15 1.14
N VAL A 91 -1.58 -18.41 0.92
CA VAL A 91 -2.73 -18.80 0.10
C VAL A 91 -4.00 -18.74 0.96
N THR A 92 -4.79 -17.70 0.76
CA THR A 92 -6.08 -17.54 1.45
C THR A 92 -7.22 -18.23 0.71
N GLU A 93 -8.35 -18.45 1.38
CA GLU A 93 -9.58 -18.92 0.71
C GLU A 93 -10.06 -17.95 -0.37
N GLY A 94 -9.84 -16.65 -0.18
CA GLY A 94 -10.08 -15.63 -1.19
C GLY A 94 -9.32 -15.92 -2.48
N ALA A 95 -8.02 -16.20 -2.35
CA ALA A 95 -7.15 -16.48 -3.49
C ALA A 95 -7.54 -17.80 -4.20
N ARG A 96 -7.89 -18.85 -3.44
CA ARG A 96 -8.43 -20.10 -4.02
C ARG A 96 -9.74 -19.87 -4.76
N GLY A 97 -10.63 -19.04 -4.21
CA GLY A 97 -11.88 -18.66 -4.88
C GLY A 97 -11.65 -17.96 -6.21
N VAL A 98 -10.59 -17.15 -6.34
CA VAL A 98 -10.20 -16.55 -7.63
C VAL A 98 -9.71 -17.61 -8.61
N ALA A 99 -8.88 -18.55 -8.16
CA ALA A 99 -8.39 -19.65 -9.00
C ALA A 99 -9.53 -20.56 -9.50
N GLN A 100 -10.57 -20.73 -8.68
CA GLN A 100 -11.77 -21.49 -9.01
C GLN A 100 -12.80 -20.70 -9.84
N GLY A 101 -12.57 -19.42 -10.13
CA GLY A 101 -13.52 -18.56 -10.83
C GLY A 101 -14.75 -18.15 -10.00
N GLN A 102 -14.74 -18.40 -8.69
CA GLN A 102 -15.83 -18.07 -7.76
C GLN A 102 -15.71 -16.64 -7.21
N LYS A 103 -14.52 -16.06 -7.24
CA LYS A 103 -14.25 -14.67 -6.82
C LYS A 103 -13.57 -13.88 -7.94
N ARG A 104 -13.86 -12.58 -7.97
CA ARG A 104 -13.17 -11.62 -8.85
C ARG A 104 -11.80 -11.27 -8.29
N GLU A 105 -10.98 -10.62 -9.12
CA GLU A 105 -9.72 -10.05 -8.67
C GLU A 105 -9.89 -9.12 -7.47
N TYR A 106 -8.90 -9.09 -6.58
CA TYR A 106 -8.94 -8.24 -5.40
C TYR A 106 -7.53 -7.90 -4.90
N PHE A 107 -7.45 -6.82 -4.14
CA PHE A 107 -6.24 -6.43 -3.43
C PHE A 107 -6.31 -6.87 -1.97
N SER A 108 -5.19 -7.30 -1.43
CA SER A 108 -5.01 -7.61 -0.01
C SER A 108 -3.67 -7.10 0.50
N GLU A 109 -3.58 -6.86 1.80
CA GLU A 109 -2.32 -6.55 2.46
C GLU A 109 -1.87 -7.76 3.27
N VAL A 110 -0.60 -8.12 3.12
CA VAL A 110 0.01 -9.22 3.84
C VAL A 110 1.39 -8.80 4.33
N SER A 111 1.81 -9.28 5.49
CA SER A 111 3.16 -9.05 6.00
C SER A 111 3.95 -10.36 5.91
N VAL A 112 5.09 -10.32 5.22
CA VAL A 112 6.02 -11.45 5.08
C VAL A 112 7.39 -10.99 5.55
N SER A 113 7.99 -11.69 6.52
CA SER A 113 9.31 -11.35 7.08
C SER A 113 9.43 -9.87 7.49
N HIS A 114 8.41 -9.35 8.20
CA HIS A 114 8.29 -7.95 8.63
C HIS A 114 8.18 -6.90 7.51
N THR A 115 8.02 -7.35 6.27
CA THR A 115 7.82 -6.46 5.12
C THR A 115 6.33 -6.41 4.79
N PRO A 116 5.66 -5.26 4.94
CA PRO A 116 4.28 -5.10 4.50
C PRO A 116 4.24 -5.11 2.97
N LEU A 117 3.37 -5.95 2.43
CA LEU A 117 3.18 -6.15 1.00
C LEU A 117 1.73 -5.83 0.63
N ARG A 118 1.56 -5.15 -0.50
CA ARG A 118 0.29 -5.06 -1.20
C ARG A 118 0.26 -6.15 -2.26
N VAL A 119 -0.77 -6.99 -2.22
CA VAL A 119 -0.92 -8.16 -3.07
C VAL A 119 -2.16 -8.00 -3.94
N LEU A 120 -2.01 -8.10 -5.26
CA LEU A 120 -3.10 -8.23 -6.20
C LEU A 120 -3.25 -9.70 -6.59
N THR A 121 -4.45 -10.26 -6.42
CA THR A 121 -4.80 -11.62 -6.85
C THR A 121 -5.79 -11.54 -7.99
N PHE A 122 -5.49 -12.17 -9.13
CA PHE A 122 -6.34 -12.14 -10.32
C PHE A 122 -6.35 -13.50 -11.05
N PRO A 123 -7.41 -13.83 -11.80
CA PRO A 123 -7.47 -15.05 -12.60
C PRO A 123 -6.53 -14.96 -13.81
N TYR A 124 -5.81 -16.04 -14.13
CA TYR A 124 -4.87 -16.06 -15.26
C TYR A 124 -5.35 -16.98 -16.37
N VAL A 125 -5.59 -18.25 -16.04
CA VAL A 125 -6.19 -19.26 -16.91
C VAL A 125 -7.21 -20.05 -16.12
N SER A 126 -8.07 -20.82 -16.80
CA SER A 126 -9.07 -21.64 -16.14
C SER A 126 -8.43 -22.55 -15.09
N GLY A 127 -8.86 -22.42 -13.83
CA GLY A 127 -8.32 -23.20 -12.71
C GLY A 127 -7.04 -22.64 -12.09
N THR A 128 -6.61 -21.42 -12.43
CA THR A 128 -5.38 -20.81 -11.90
C THR A 128 -5.55 -19.31 -11.64
N ALA A 129 -5.02 -18.85 -10.51
CA ALA A 129 -4.85 -17.44 -10.19
C ALA A 129 -3.36 -17.08 -10.13
N VAL A 130 -3.06 -15.80 -10.34
CA VAL A 130 -1.74 -15.23 -10.12
C VAL A 130 -1.84 -14.25 -8.95
N GLN A 131 -0.84 -14.27 -8.08
CA GLN A 131 -0.66 -13.30 -7.02
C GLN A 131 0.62 -12.51 -7.28
N VAL A 132 0.48 -11.19 -7.37
CA VAL A 132 1.59 -10.25 -7.53
C VAL A 132 1.66 -9.40 -6.28
N ALA A 133 2.81 -9.40 -5.61
CA ALA A 133 3.05 -8.59 -4.42
C ALA A 133 4.08 -7.51 -4.67
N ARG A 134 3.82 -6.32 -4.11
CA ARG A 134 4.76 -5.21 -4.08
C ARG A 134 4.95 -4.70 -2.65
N PRO A 135 6.19 -4.42 -2.20
CA PRO A 135 6.41 -3.82 -0.89
C PRO A 135 5.74 -2.46 -0.74
N LEU A 136 5.26 -2.20 0.48
CA LEU A 136 4.79 -0.89 0.93
C LEU A 136 5.89 -0.10 1.65
N THR A 137 7.12 -0.60 1.69
CA THR A 137 8.24 0.03 2.43
C THR A 137 8.55 1.46 1.95
N GLU A 138 8.47 1.72 0.64
CA GLU A 138 8.63 3.06 0.08
C GLU A 138 7.48 3.99 0.46
N VAL A 139 6.25 3.46 0.46
CA VAL A 139 5.04 4.19 0.89
C VAL A 139 5.14 4.56 2.37
N ASP A 140 5.50 3.60 3.22
CA ASP A 140 5.63 3.79 4.67
C ASP A 140 6.74 4.79 5.02
N ARG A 141 7.87 4.74 4.30
CA ARG A 141 8.97 5.70 4.47
C ARG A 141 8.53 7.11 4.08
N SER A 142 7.78 7.24 2.99
CA SER A 142 7.24 8.52 2.52
C SER A 142 6.22 9.09 3.49
N LEU A 143 5.29 8.24 3.97
CA LEU A 143 4.29 8.63 4.98
C LEU A 143 4.91 9.03 6.30
N SER A 144 5.97 8.35 6.74
CA SER A 144 6.69 8.70 7.97
C SER A 144 7.34 10.08 7.87
N ARG A 145 7.90 10.42 6.70
CA ARG A 145 8.46 11.76 6.46
C ARG A 145 7.39 12.85 6.49
N ILE A 146 6.26 12.62 5.81
CA ILE A 146 5.15 13.57 5.80
C ILE A 146 4.59 13.77 7.21
N ARG A 147 4.43 12.69 7.98
CA ARG A 147 3.99 12.75 9.37
C ARG A 147 4.89 13.68 10.19
N TRP A 148 6.21 13.55 10.06
CA TRP A 148 7.15 14.43 10.76
C TRP A 148 7.05 15.89 10.31
N TYR A 149 6.92 16.15 9.00
CA TYR A 149 6.73 17.52 8.52
C TYR A 149 5.44 18.14 9.04
N LEU A 150 4.34 17.40 9.05
CA LEU A 150 3.06 17.88 9.60
C LEU A 150 3.17 18.17 11.10
N ILE A 151 3.87 17.33 11.86
CA ILE A 151 4.13 17.58 13.29
C ILE A 151 4.93 18.88 13.47
N LEU A 152 6.01 19.07 12.71
CA LEU A 152 6.86 20.26 12.80
C LEU A 152 6.10 21.53 12.41
N ILE A 153 5.32 21.48 11.32
CA ILE A 153 4.50 22.61 10.86
C ILE A 153 3.41 22.93 11.87
N ALA A 154 2.72 21.91 12.40
CA ALA A 154 1.71 22.11 13.42
C ALA A 154 2.29 22.71 14.71
N ALA A 155 3.40 22.17 15.20
CA ALA A 155 4.09 22.70 16.38
C ALA A 155 4.56 24.14 16.15
N GLY A 156 5.16 24.44 15.00
CA GLY A 156 5.60 25.79 14.64
C GLY A 156 4.45 26.78 14.53
N GLY A 157 3.35 26.40 13.88
CA GLY A 157 2.16 27.24 13.75
C GLY A 157 1.50 27.55 15.10
N ILE A 158 1.44 26.57 16.00
CA ILE A 158 0.93 26.76 17.36
C ILE A 158 1.86 27.69 18.16
N ALA A 159 3.18 27.51 18.07
CA ALA A 159 4.13 28.37 18.76
C ALA A 159 4.04 29.84 18.30
N VAL A 160 3.92 30.08 16.99
CA VAL A 160 3.73 31.43 16.43
C VAL A 160 2.39 32.04 16.84
N ALA A 161 1.34 31.24 16.97
CA ALA A 161 0.04 31.73 17.42
C ALA A 161 0.01 32.07 18.93
N ALA A 162 0.89 31.43 19.71
CA ALA A 162 0.95 31.58 21.17
C ALA A 162 1.95 32.64 21.66
N GLY A 163 2.94 33.02 20.82
CA GLY A 163 3.92 34.07 21.09
C GLY A 163 3.50 35.43 20.54
#